data_AF-A0A7X6KYQ8-F1
#
_entry.id   AF-A0A7X6KYQ8-F1
#
_cell.length_a   1.000
_cell.length_b   1.000
_cell.length_c   1.000
_cell.angle_alpha   90.00
_cell.angle_beta   90.00
_cell.angle_gamma   90.00
#
_symmetry.space_group_name_H-M   'P 1'
#
loop_
_entity.id
_entity.type
_entity.pdbx_description
1 polymer ?
#
loop_
_entity_poly.entity_id
_entity_poly.type
_entity_poly.pdbx_seq_one_letter_code
_entity_poly.pdbx_strand_id
1 'polypeptide(L)'
;MTGWKIQPADVQSVLSDVQVTAEELGTALTEDKFQGVLDGLSWGGALTAEVAAAVNAVLSDQGTNLANIGNRVTAGTLGVANAVIAYNNGQEEMSGTYQAELLKSAESGDFQYFVDHGYQG
;
A
#
# COMPACT_ATOMS: atom_id res chain seq x y z
N MET A 1 -2.95 25.21 5.14
CA MET A 1 -2.60 23.82 5.53
C MET A 1 -1.55 23.90 6.63
N THR A 2 -1.90 23.51 7.85
CA THR A 2 -1.04 23.61 9.04
C THR A 2 -0.16 22.36 9.16
N GLY A 3 0.95 22.31 8.40
CA GLY A 3 1.98 21.27 8.49
C GLY A 3 1.57 19.87 8.01
N TRP A 4 2.56 19.07 7.61
CA TRP A 4 2.40 17.64 7.38
C TRP A 4 2.53 16.92 8.71
N LYS A 5 1.46 16.27 9.18
CA LYS A 5 1.48 15.47 10.41
C LYS A 5 0.90 14.09 10.10
N ILE A 6 1.78 13.09 10.02
CA ILE A 6 1.37 11.69 9.92
C ILE A 6 1.17 11.14 11.33
N GLN A 7 0.08 10.39 11.53
CA GLN A 7 -0.16 9.60 12.74
C GLN A 7 0.11 8.12 12.39
N PRO A 8 1.28 7.55 12.76
CA PRO A 8 1.68 6.21 12.31
C PRO A 8 0.69 5.11 12.73
N ALA A 9 0.09 5.24 13.92
CA ALA A 9 -0.91 4.29 14.42
C ALA A 9 -2.17 4.25 13.54
N ASP A 10 -2.64 5.40 13.08
CA ASP A 10 -3.83 5.49 12.22
C ASP A 10 -3.54 4.89 10.83
N VAL A 11 -2.35 5.14 10.29
CA VAL A 11 -1.91 4.52 9.03
C VAL A 11 -1.80 3.01 9.18
N GLN A 12 -1.23 2.52 10.28
CA GLN A 12 -1.11 1.09 10.55
C GLN A 12 -2.50 0.41 10.61
N SER A 13 -3.48 1.05 11.26
CA SER A 13 -4.86 0.55 11.30
C SER A 13 -5.42 0.39 9.89
N VAL A 14 -5.33 1.43 9.06
CA VAL A 14 -5.82 1.39 7.67
C VAL A 14 -5.10 0.32 6.85
N LEU A 15 -3.78 0.20 6.97
CA LEU A 15 -3.02 -0.82 6.24
C LEU A 15 -3.39 -2.25 6.68
N SER A 16 -3.73 -2.44 7.96
CA SER A 16 -4.18 -3.73 8.48
C SER A 16 -5.55 -4.10 7.91
N ASP A 17 -6.48 -3.15 7.85
CA ASP A 17 -7.80 -3.36 7.24
C ASP A 17 -7.68 -3.69 5.74
N VAL A 18 -6.82 -2.96 5.02
CA VAL A 18 -6.54 -3.23 3.59
C VAL A 18 -5.96 -4.63 3.40
N GLN A 19 -5.08 -5.08 4.30
CA GLN A 19 -4.49 -6.41 4.22
C GLN A 19 -5.56 -7.50 4.40
N VAL A 20 -6.47 -7.35 5.37
CA VAL A 20 -7.58 -8.30 5.56
C VAL A 20 -8.44 -8.38 4.29
N THR A 21 -8.84 -7.24 3.73
CA THR A 21 -9.62 -7.22 2.48
C THR A 21 -8.85 -7.81 1.29
N ALA A 22 -7.54 -7.61 1.22
CA ALA A 22 -6.69 -8.18 0.18
C ALA A 22 -6.61 -9.71 0.28
N GLU A 23 -6.55 -10.26 1.50
CA GLU A 23 -6.56 -11.71 1.76
C GLU A 23 -7.91 -12.33 1.40
N GLU A 24 -9.02 -11.66 1.73
CA GLU A 24 -10.37 -12.06 1.30
C GLU A 24 -10.49 -12.08 -0.22
N LEU A 25 -10.00 -11.04 -0.90
CA LEU A 25 -9.97 -10.97 -2.36
C LEU A 25 -9.12 -12.11 -2.93
N GLY A 26 -7.91 -12.34 -2.41
CA GLY A 26 -7.04 -13.42 -2.86
C GLY A 26 -7.68 -14.81 -2.71
N THR A 27 -8.41 -15.04 -1.62
CA THR A 27 -9.16 -16.29 -1.37
C THR A 27 -10.34 -16.46 -2.34
N ALA A 28 -11.00 -15.37 -2.72
CA ALA A 28 -12.10 -15.40 -3.68
C ALA A 28 -11.63 -15.65 -5.13
N LEU A 29 -10.38 -15.33 -5.44
CA LEU A 29 -9.80 -15.40 -6.79
C LEU A 29 -9.06 -16.72 -7.07
N THR A 30 -9.34 -17.79 -6.34
CA THR A 30 -8.64 -19.07 -6.54
C THR A 30 -9.12 -19.80 -7.81
N GLU A 31 -8.19 -20.52 -8.44
CA GLU A 31 -8.47 -21.34 -9.61
C GLU A 31 -9.61 -22.35 -9.37
N ASP A 32 -9.67 -22.93 -8.16
CA ASP A 32 -10.76 -23.83 -7.73
C ASP A 32 -12.16 -23.19 -7.83
N LYS A 33 -12.30 -21.90 -7.51
CA LYS A 33 -13.58 -21.20 -7.59
C LYS A 33 -13.99 -20.97 -9.04
N PHE A 34 -13.04 -20.67 -9.91
CA PHE A 34 -13.29 -20.54 -11.35
C PHE A 34 -13.62 -21.89 -11.99
N GLN A 35 -12.90 -22.95 -11.60
CA GLN A 35 -13.15 -24.30 -12.10
C GLN A 35 -14.55 -24.80 -11.70
N GLY A 36 -15.02 -24.50 -10.48
CA GLY A 36 -16.38 -24.84 -10.06
C GLY A 36 -17.48 -24.20 -10.93
N VAL A 37 -17.24 -23.00 -11.48
CA VAL A 37 -18.17 -22.36 -12.43
C VAL A 37 -18.16 -23.10 -13.77
N LEU A 38 -16.98 -23.50 -14.26
CA LEU A 38 -16.83 -24.25 -15.50
C LEU A 38 -17.45 -25.65 -15.41
N ASP A 39 -17.23 -26.35 -14.30
CA ASP A 39 -17.82 -27.66 -14.02
C ASP A 39 -19.35 -27.56 -13.97
N GLY A 40 -19.87 -26.49 -13.39
CA GLY A 40 -21.30 -26.15 -13.38
C GLY A 40 -21.90 -25.80 -14.74
N LEU A 41 -21.09 -25.67 -15.81
CA LEU A 41 -21.55 -25.47 -17.19
C LEU A 41 -21.48 -26.74 -18.04
N SER A 42 -20.83 -27.80 -17.53
CA SER A 42 -20.63 -29.06 -18.25
C SER A 42 -21.91 -29.88 -18.44
N TRP A 43 -22.96 -29.65 -17.63
CA TRP A 43 -24.22 -30.40 -17.66
C TRP A 43 -24.97 -30.34 -19.00
N GLY A 44 -24.77 -29.28 -19.80
CA GLY A 44 -25.48 -29.08 -21.06
C GLY A 44 -24.84 -29.75 -22.28
N GLY A 45 -23.68 -30.39 -22.12
CA GLY A 45 -23.00 -31.14 -23.19
C GLY A 45 -22.73 -30.30 -24.44
N ALA A 46 -22.85 -30.91 -25.62
CA ALA A 46 -22.56 -30.24 -26.89
C ALA A 46 -23.49 -29.05 -27.21
N LEU A 47 -24.68 -28.99 -26.61
CA LEU A 47 -25.66 -27.92 -26.86
C LEU A 47 -25.23 -26.58 -26.23
N THR A 48 -24.46 -26.63 -25.15
CA THR A 48 -23.99 -25.45 -24.39
C THR A 48 -22.49 -25.22 -24.52
N ALA A 49 -21.80 -25.96 -25.39
CA ALA A 49 -20.34 -25.92 -25.53
C ALA A 49 -19.82 -24.51 -25.82
N GLU A 50 -20.47 -23.77 -26.71
CA GLU A 50 -20.10 -22.38 -27.05
C GLU A 50 -20.30 -21.41 -25.86
N VAL A 51 -21.33 -21.64 -25.04
CA VAL A 51 -21.57 -20.83 -23.83
C VAL A 51 -20.48 -21.10 -22.79
N ALA A 52 -20.12 -22.37 -22.58
CA ALA A 52 -19.04 -22.75 -21.68
C ALA A 52 -17.69 -22.16 -22.12
N ALA A 53 -17.40 -22.18 -23.43
CA ALA A 53 -16.19 -21.58 -24.00
C ALA A 53 -16.17 -20.05 -23.79
N ALA A 54 -17.29 -19.36 -24.04
CA ALA A 54 -17.40 -17.92 -23.84
C ALA A 54 -17.23 -17.52 -22.36
N VAL A 55 -17.85 -18.28 -21.43
CA VAL A 55 -17.66 -18.03 -19.99
C VAL A 55 -16.21 -18.26 -19.59
N ASN A 56 -15.56 -19.32 -20.07
CA ASN A 56 -14.15 -19.57 -19.78
C ASN A 56 -13.24 -18.41 -20.24
N ALA A 57 -13.48 -17.89 -21.44
CA ALA A 57 -12.74 -16.74 -21.96
C ALA A 57 -12.93 -15.49 -21.06
N VAL A 58 -14.16 -15.21 -20.63
CA VAL A 58 -14.43 -14.12 -19.70
C VAL A 58 -13.73 -14.34 -18.35
N LEU A 59 -13.79 -15.54 -17.78
CA LEU A 59 -13.14 -15.84 -16.50
C LEU A 59 -11.61 -15.72 -16.61
N SER A 60 -11.02 -16.13 -17.73
CA SER A 60 -9.58 -15.98 -17.99
C SER A 60 -9.16 -14.50 -18.09
N ASP A 61 -9.91 -13.70 -18.85
CA ASP A 61 -9.68 -12.26 -18.97
C ASP A 61 -9.85 -11.54 -17.62
N GLN A 62 -10.91 -11.88 -16.89
CA GLN A 62 -11.16 -11.31 -15.56
C GLN A 62 -10.12 -11.77 -14.54
N GLY A 63 -9.62 -13.00 -14.61
CA GLY A 63 -8.54 -13.49 -13.74
C GLY A 63 -7.29 -12.61 -13.84
N THR A 64 -6.91 -12.20 -15.05
CA THR A 64 -5.80 -11.27 -15.28
C THR A 64 -6.08 -9.89 -14.69
N ASN A 65 -7.28 -9.36 -14.89
CA ASN A 65 -7.67 -8.05 -14.33
C ASN A 65 -7.67 -8.07 -12.79
N LEU A 66 -8.18 -9.14 -12.19
CA LEU A 66 -8.28 -9.32 -10.75
C LEU A 66 -6.90 -9.52 -10.12
N ALA A 67 -6.00 -10.26 -10.78
CA ALA A 67 -4.59 -10.36 -10.38
C ALA A 67 -3.89 -8.98 -10.41
N ASN A 68 -4.14 -8.18 -11.45
CA ASN A 68 -3.63 -6.81 -11.54
C ASN A 68 -4.15 -5.89 -10.43
N ILE A 69 -5.41 -6.05 -10.02
CA ILE A 69 -5.97 -5.35 -8.86
C ILE A 69 -5.24 -5.75 -7.59
N GLY A 70 -5.04 -7.05 -7.35
CA GLY A 70 -4.26 -7.55 -6.21
C GLY A 70 -2.84 -6.96 -6.16
N ASN A 71 -2.15 -6.95 -7.29
CA ASN A 71 -0.82 -6.34 -7.40
C ASN A 71 -0.81 -4.85 -7.06
N ARG A 72 -1.84 -4.09 -7.47
CA ARG A 72 -1.97 -2.66 -7.14
C ARG A 72 -2.22 -2.44 -5.66
N VAL A 73 -3.05 -3.28 -5.02
CA VAL A 73 -3.29 -3.22 -3.57
C VAL A 73 -1.98 -3.44 -2.83
N THR A 74 -1.23 -4.50 -3.17
CA THR A 74 0.07 -4.79 -2.56
C THR A 74 1.07 -3.64 -2.75
N ALA A 75 1.17 -3.11 -3.98
CA ALA A 75 2.06 -1.98 -4.26
C ALA A 75 1.66 -0.72 -3.47
N GLY A 76 0.36 -0.44 -3.35
CA GLY A 76 -0.16 0.66 -2.55
C GLY A 76 0.18 0.53 -1.06
N THR A 77 -0.07 -0.63 -0.47
CA THR A 77 0.25 -0.94 0.93
C THR A 77 1.74 -0.76 1.20
N LEU A 78 2.61 -1.33 0.35
CA LEU A 78 4.06 -1.18 0.48
C LEU A 78 4.51 0.28 0.32
N GLY A 79 3.95 0.99 -0.66
CA GLY A 79 4.28 2.40 -0.91
C GLY A 79 3.94 3.29 0.29
N VAL A 80 2.74 3.12 0.85
CA VAL A 80 2.30 3.87 2.04
C VAL A 80 3.15 3.53 3.26
N ALA A 81 3.41 2.24 3.51
CA ALA A 81 4.26 1.82 4.64
C ALA A 81 5.66 2.43 4.55
N ASN A 82 6.29 2.40 3.37
CA ASN A 82 7.61 2.99 3.17
C ASN A 82 7.59 4.52 3.29
N ALA A 83 6.53 5.19 2.86
CA ALA A 83 6.39 6.63 3.03
C ALA A 83 6.35 7.03 4.53
N VAL A 84 5.66 6.25 5.38
CA VAL A 84 5.65 6.48 6.83
C VAL A 84 7.03 6.27 7.45
N ILE A 85 7.73 5.21 7.04
CA ILE A 85 9.11 4.95 7.51
C ILE A 85 10.03 6.11 7.12
N ALA A 86 10.00 6.53 5.85
CA ALA A 86 10.81 7.64 5.37
C ALA A 86 10.50 8.95 6.11
N TYR A 87 9.21 9.20 6.39
CA TYR A 87 8.79 10.35 7.19
C TYR A 87 9.39 10.32 8.61
N ASN A 88 9.29 9.20 9.31
CA ASN A 88 9.83 9.07 10.67
C ASN A 88 11.36 9.19 10.69
N ASN A 89 12.05 8.51 9.77
CA ASN A 89 13.51 8.60 9.65
C ASN A 89 13.96 10.04 9.36
N GLY A 90 13.25 10.77 8.51
CA GLY A 90 13.53 12.18 8.24
C GLY A 90 13.37 13.05 9.48
N GLN A 91 12.36 12.80 10.32
CA GLN A 91 12.19 13.52 11.59
C GLN A 91 13.30 13.22 12.59
N GLU A 92 13.73 11.96 12.68
CA GLU A 92 14.86 11.55 13.52
C GLU A 92 16.17 12.20 13.06
N GLU A 93 16.43 12.20 11.74
CA GLU A 93 17.59 12.86 11.15
C GLU A 93 17.59 14.36 11.43
N MET A 94 16.47 15.05 11.18
CA MET A 94 16.32 16.47 11.47
C MET A 94 16.56 16.77 12.96
N SER A 95 15.99 15.98 13.86
CA SER A 95 16.21 16.11 15.31
C SER A 95 17.70 15.93 15.67
N GLY A 96 18.35 14.93 15.10
CA GLY A 96 19.78 14.69 15.27
C GLY A 96 20.64 15.86 14.79
N THR A 97 20.32 16.43 13.62
CA THR A 97 21.02 17.63 13.12
C THR A 97 20.88 18.80 14.08
N TYR A 98 19.66 19.08 14.57
CA TYR A 98 19.45 20.17 15.54
C TYR A 98 20.20 19.96 16.85
N GLN A 99 20.28 18.72 17.35
CA GLN A 99 21.07 18.41 18.55
C GLN A 99 22.57 18.61 18.33
N ALA A 100 23.08 18.22 17.16
CA ALA A 100 24.49 18.42 16.80
C ALA A 100 24.82 19.92 16.67
N GLU A 101 23.97 20.69 16.00
CA GLU A 101 24.16 22.13 15.85
C GLU A 101 23.99 22.88 17.18
N LEU A 102 23.16 22.38 18.11
CA LEU A 102 23.07 22.91 19.47
C LEU A 102 24.41 22.82 20.19
N LEU A 103 25.06 21.66 20.15
CA LEU A 103 26.35 21.47 20.81
C LEU A 103 27.42 22.38 20.18
N LYS A 104 27.50 22.43 18.85
CA LYS A 104 28.44 23.31 18.14
C LYS A 104 28.24 24.78 18.49
N SER A 105 26.99 25.23 18.46
CA SER A 105 26.64 26.63 18.75
C SER A 105 26.90 27.00 20.20
N ALA A 106 26.72 26.06 21.14
CA ALA A 106 27.05 26.26 22.54
C ALA A 106 28.56 26.43 22.77
N GLU A 107 29.39 25.75 21.97
CA GLU A 107 30.85 25.88 22.02
C GLU A 107 31.36 27.13 21.30
N SER A 108 30.78 27.47 20.15
CA SER A 108 31.27 28.55 19.28
C SER A 108 30.64 29.92 19.57
N GLY A 109 29.44 29.95 20.15
CA GLY A 109 28.58 31.14 20.25
C GLY A 109 27.93 31.59 18.94
N ASP A 110 28.10 30.83 17.84
CA ASP A 110 27.45 31.09 16.55
C ASP A 110 26.08 30.39 16.49
N PHE A 111 25.01 31.15 16.32
CA PHE A 111 23.64 30.65 16.26
C PHE A 111 23.00 30.75 14.87
N GLN A 112 23.79 31.08 13.83
CA GLN A 112 23.26 31.34 12.48
C GLN A 112 22.44 30.16 11.92
N TYR A 113 22.84 28.92 12.22
CA TYR A 113 22.09 27.73 11.81
C TYR A 113 20.61 27.77 12.25
N PHE A 114 20.35 28.19 13.49
CA PHE A 114 18.99 28.30 14.03
C PHE A 114 18.21 29.48 13.46
N VAL A 115 18.91 30.55 13.06
CA VAL A 115 18.28 31.67 12.35
C VAL A 115 17.80 31.22 10.98
N ASP A 116 18.64 30.46 10.27
CA ASP A 116 18.37 30.06 8.88
C ASP A 116 17.36 28.90 8.78
N HIS A 117 17.39 27.97 9.72
CA HIS A 117 16.62 26.72 9.63
C HIS A 117 15.56 26.56 10.74
N GLY A 118 15.75 27.21 11.88
CA GLY A 118 14.94 27.06 13.08
C GLY A 118 13.55 27.68 12.98
N TYR A 119 12.75 27.45 14.01
CA TYR A 119 11.41 28.01 14.10
C TYR A 119 11.46 29.55 14.17
N GLN A 120 10.86 30.23 13.19
CA GLN A 120 10.99 31.68 13.06
C GLN A 120 9.93 32.52 13.79
N GLY A 121 9.02 31.91 14.55
CA GLY A 121 7.96 32.65 15.25
C GLY A 121 6.78 32.94 14.34
#